data_AF-A0AAW6EGK8-F1
#
_entry.id   AF-A0AAW6EGK8-F1
#
_cell.length_a   1.000
_cell.length_b   1.000
_cell.length_c   1.000
_cell.angle_alpha   90.00
_cell.angle_beta   90.00
_cell.angle_gamma   90.00
#
_symmetry.space_group_name_H-M   'P 1'
#
loop_
_entity.id
_entity.type
_entity.pdbx_description
1 polymer ?
#
loop_
_entity_poly.entity_id
_entity_poly.type
_entity_poly.pdbx_seq_one_letter_code
_entity_poly.pdbx_strand_id
1 'polypeptide(L)'
;MVKYPNAASGIKKVFLAKIIGVIGVPLAFIPGIGALLLMTCTVAATIFNVWGILEASKDHNGYQTALVFTVADLIFTVVRTFISDGAISSVLAFAGDVMEIAVLYYICKTTGELLSDLKNYGLADKGDRVWNINKTCLIIMALCLVVAFIPILNILAAFTTLVVLVVTIYASVVYLVYLYQSGQYLSLNTNF
;
A
#
# COMPACT_ATOMS: atom_id res chain seq x y z
N MET A 1 10.37 28.05 8.17
CA MET A 1 9.87 27.99 6.77
C MET A 1 9.13 26.68 6.60
N VAL A 2 7.80 26.74 6.49
CA VAL A 2 6.92 25.59 6.28
C VAL A 2 7.20 25.02 4.89
N LYS A 3 7.96 23.91 4.80
CA LYS A 3 8.42 23.41 3.49
C LYS A 3 7.37 22.53 2.80
N TYR A 4 6.60 21.70 3.54
CA TYR A 4 5.69 20.69 2.95
C TYR A 4 4.40 20.41 3.77
N PRO A 5 3.45 21.37 3.85
CA PRO A 5 2.24 21.22 4.66
C PRO A 5 1.22 20.24 4.07
N ASN A 6 1.11 20.16 2.74
CA ASN A 6 0.15 19.26 2.09
C ASN A 6 0.64 17.80 2.12
N ALA A 7 1.96 17.57 2.01
CA ALA A 7 2.56 16.24 2.19
C ALA A 7 2.29 15.68 3.60
N ALA A 8 2.43 16.51 4.63
CA ALA A 8 2.16 16.11 6.01
C ALA A 8 0.70 15.69 6.22
N SER A 9 -0.25 16.48 5.72
CA SER A 9 -1.69 16.17 5.80
C SER A 9 -2.04 14.94 4.96
N GLY A 10 -1.51 14.85 3.74
CA GLY A 10 -1.75 13.74 2.83
C GLY A 10 -1.29 12.39 3.39
N ILE A 11 -0.07 12.32 3.94
CA ILE A 11 0.46 11.10 4.57
C ILE A 11 -0.42 10.64 5.74
N LYS A 12 -0.94 11.56 6.55
CA LYS A 12 -1.86 11.20 7.66
C LYS A 12 -3.17 10.59 7.14
N LYS A 13 -3.69 11.07 6.02
CA LYS A 13 -4.88 10.49 5.36
C LYS A 13 -4.58 9.12 4.77
N VAL A 14 -3.41 8.92 4.15
CA VAL A 14 -2.95 7.61 3.65
C VAL A 14 -2.76 6.62 4.80
N PHE A 15 -2.20 7.06 5.93
CA PHE A 15 -2.10 6.25 7.14
C PHE A 15 -3.48 5.80 7.64
N LEU A 16 -4.44 6.73 7.72
CA LEU A 16 -5.81 6.45 8.13
C LEU A 16 -6.48 5.45 7.18
N ALA A 17 -6.30 5.61 5.86
CA ALA A 17 -6.78 4.66 4.86
C ALA A 17 -6.25 3.25 5.08
N LYS A 18 -4.94 3.10 5.29
CA LYS A 18 -4.31 1.78 5.50
C LYS A 18 -4.75 1.15 6.82
N ILE A 19 -4.96 1.94 7.88
CA ILE A 19 -5.55 1.44 9.14
C ILE A 19 -6.96 0.91 8.91
N ILE A 20 -7.83 1.66 8.21
CA ILE A 20 -9.20 1.21 7.93
C ILE A 20 -9.18 -0.11 7.15
N GLY A 21 -8.27 -0.25 6.18
CA GLY A 21 -8.07 -1.49 5.43
C GLY A 21 -7.71 -2.68 6.33
N VAL A 22 -6.76 -2.49 7.25
CA VAL A 22 -6.33 -3.55 8.19
C VAL A 22 -7.45 -3.94 9.17
N ILE A 23 -8.22 -2.98 9.67
CA ILE A 23 -9.35 -3.25 10.59
C ILE A 23 -10.54 -3.87 9.85
N GLY A 24 -10.71 -3.60 8.55
CA GLY A 24 -11.77 -4.17 7.73
C GLY A 24 -11.71 -5.71 7.64
N VAL A 25 -10.51 -6.28 7.64
CA VAL A 25 -10.30 -7.74 7.49
C VAL A 25 -10.98 -8.56 8.60
N PRO A 26 -10.73 -8.33 9.90
CA PRO A 26 -11.40 -9.07 10.96
C PRO A 26 -12.92 -8.84 11.00
N LEU A 27 -13.40 -7.66 10.57
CA LEU A 27 -14.84 -7.35 10.52
C LEU A 27 -15.58 -8.22 9.49
N ALA A 28 -14.89 -8.71 8.45
CA ALA A 28 -15.47 -9.59 7.45
C ALA A 28 -15.97 -10.94 8.00
N PHE A 29 -15.41 -11.37 9.14
CA PHE A 29 -15.76 -12.65 9.78
C PHE A 29 -17.05 -12.61 10.61
N ILE A 30 -17.69 -11.44 10.72
CA ILE A 30 -18.97 -11.31 11.43
C ILE A 30 -20.08 -11.91 10.55
N PRO A 31 -20.80 -12.96 11.02
CA PRO A 31 -21.87 -13.56 10.26
C PRO A 31 -22.99 -12.55 9.92
N GLY A 32 -23.53 -12.61 8.71
CA GLY A 32 -24.67 -11.81 8.27
C GLY A 32 -24.34 -10.37 7.82
N ILE A 33 -23.46 -9.66 8.54
CA ILE A 33 -23.13 -8.25 8.24
C ILE A 33 -21.68 -8.01 7.81
N GLY A 34 -20.78 -8.98 8.00
CA GLY A 34 -19.34 -8.81 7.81
C GLY A 34 -18.95 -8.40 6.39
N ALA A 35 -19.60 -8.96 5.37
CA ALA A 35 -19.35 -8.59 3.98
C ALA A 35 -19.71 -7.12 3.69
N LEU A 36 -20.82 -6.62 4.25
CA LEU A 36 -21.24 -5.23 4.09
C LEU A 36 -20.27 -4.26 4.79
N LEU A 37 -19.82 -4.63 5.99
CA LEU A 37 -18.82 -3.86 6.74
C LEU A 37 -17.47 -3.81 6.01
N LEU A 38 -17.00 -4.95 5.49
CA LEU A 38 -15.78 -5.01 4.70
C LEU A 38 -15.88 -4.11 3.45
N MET A 39 -17.00 -4.17 2.73
CA MET A 39 -17.21 -3.33 1.54
C MET A 39 -17.16 -1.84 1.87
N THR A 40 -17.86 -1.41 2.91
CA THR A 40 -17.85 0.00 3.34
C THR A 40 -16.49 0.47 3.83
N CYS A 41 -15.76 -0.35 4.59
CA CYS A 41 -14.38 -0.07 4.98
C CYS A 41 -13.44 0.03 3.78
N THR A 42 -13.57 -0.87 2.80
CA THR A 42 -12.74 -0.88 1.59
C THR A 42 -12.96 0.38 0.77
N VAL A 43 -14.21 0.80 0.58
CA VAL A 43 -14.55 2.05 -0.13
C VAL A 43 -14.04 3.28 0.64
N ALA A 44 -14.19 3.31 1.95
CA ALA A 44 -13.65 4.41 2.75
C ALA A 44 -12.12 4.48 2.66
N ALA A 45 -11.43 3.33 2.77
CA ALA A 45 -9.99 3.24 2.66
C ALA A 45 -9.49 3.72 1.29
N THR A 46 -10.12 3.31 0.18
CA THR A 46 -9.72 3.77 -1.16
C THR A 46 -9.90 5.27 -1.33
N ILE A 47 -11.02 5.84 -0.85
CA ILE A 47 -11.27 7.30 -0.89
C ILE A 47 -10.19 8.05 -0.09
N PHE A 48 -9.93 7.65 1.15
CA PHE A 48 -8.91 8.31 1.98
C PHE A 48 -7.51 8.17 1.40
N ASN A 49 -7.20 7.03 0.78
CA ASN A 49 -5.90 6.81 0.15
C ASN A 49 -5.71 7.75 -1.04
N VAL A 50 -6.67 7.79 -1.97
CA VAL A 50 -6.62 8.68 -3.14
C VAL A 50 -6.59 10.14 -2.70
N TRP A 51 -7.43 10.54 -1.75
CA TRP A 51 -7.46 11.92 -1.27
C TRP A 51 -6.17 12.32 -0.55
N GLY A 52 -5.59 11.40 0.24
CA GLY A 52 -4.32 11.61 0.92
C GLY A 52 -3.16 11.77 -0.06
N ILE A 53 -3.05 10.90 -1.05
CA ILE A 53 -2.01 11.01 -2.09
C ILE A 53 -2.23 12.27 -2.93
N LEU A 54 -3.49 12.63 -3.25
CA LEU A 54 -3.82 13.85 -3.98
C LEU A 54 -3.39 15.11 -3.23
N GLU A 55 -3.61 15.16 -1.92
CA GLU A 55 -3.13 16.28 -1.13
C GLU A 55 -1.61 16.33 -1.10
N ALA A 56 -0.94 15.19 -0.87
CA ALA A 56 0.52 15.12 -0.90
C ALA A 56 1.12 15.49 -2.26
N SER A 57 0.41 15.18 -3.36
CA SER A 57 0.82 15.48 -4.74
C SER A 57 0.95 16.96 -5.07
N LYS A 58 0.37 17.84 -4.25
CA LYS A 58 0.51 19.30 -4.40
C LYS A 58 1.91 19.80 -4.03
N ASP A 59 2.65 19.07 -3.20
CA ASP A 59 3.95 19.49 -2.68
C ASP A 59 5.14 18.83 -3.41
N HIS A 60 4.95 17.67 -4.05
CA HIS A 60 6.04 16.97 -4.74
C HIS A 60 5.57 16.09 -5.90
N ASN A 61 6.28 16.13 -7.03
CA ASN A 61 5.95 15.36 -8.24
C ASN A 61 5.97 13.84 -8.03
N GLY A 62 6.78 13.33 -7.10
CA GLY A 62 6.82 11.89 -6.81
C GLY A 62 5.48 11.34 -6.28
N TYR A 63 4.71 12.14 -5.53
CA TYR A 63 3.35 11.77 -5.14
C TYR A 63 2.35 11.87 -6.29
N GLN A 64 2.58 12.71 -7.30
CA GLN A 64 1.76 12.72 -8.51
C GLN A 64 1.90 11.40 -9.26
N THR A 65 3.11 10.84 -9.34
CA THR A 65 3.31 9.50 -9.91
C THR A 65 2.59 8.43 -9.08
N ALA A 66 2.69 8.49 -7.75
CA ALA A 66 1.93 7.60 -6.87
C ALA A 66 0.40 7.71 -7.10
N LEU A 67 -0.10 8.92 -7.32
CA LEU A 67 -1.51 9.17 -7.62
C LEU A 67 -1.93 8.51 -8.94
N VAL A 68 -1.15 8.67 -10.00
CA VAL A 68 -1.43 8.06 -11.32
C VAL A 68 -1.51 6.54 -11.20
N PHE A 69 -0.57 5.90 -10.49
CA PHE A 69 -0.63 4.46 -10.26
C PHE A 69 -1.84 4.05 -9.42
N THR A 70 -2.21 4.83 -8.40
CA THR A 70 -3.40 4.55 -7.58
C THR A 70 -4.69 4.63 -8.40
N VAL A 71 -4.82 5.63 -9.27
CA VAL A 71 -5.98 5.79 -10.15
C VAL A 71 -6.00 4.69 -11.21
N ALA A 72 -4.85 4.32 -11.77
CA ALA A 72 -4.75 3.22 -12.72
C ALA A 72 -5.18 1.88 -12.09
N ASP A 73 -4.74 1.61 -10.85
CA ASP A 73 -5.13 0.41 -10.10
C ASP A 73 -6.63 0.38 -9.81
N LEU A 74 -7.24 1.53 -9.49
CA LEU A 74 -8.68 1.64 -9.27
C LEU A 74 -9.47 1.34 -10.55
N ILE A 75 -9.05 1.90 -11.69
CA ILE A 75 -9.65 1.59 -13.00
C ILE A 75 -9.50 0.09 -13.30
N PHE A 76 -8.32 -0.47 -13.06
CA PHE A 76 -8.02 -1.86 -13.31
C PHE A 76 -8.87 -2.80 -12.43
N THR A 77 -9.08 -2.45 -11.17
CA THR A 77 -9.94 -3.16 -10.23
C THR A 77 -11.40 -3.15 -10.70
N VAL A 78 -11.88 -2.02 -11.22
CA VAL A 78 -13.23 -1.94 -11.81
C VAL A 78 -13.32 -2.83 -13.06
N VAL A 79 -12.34 -2.78 -13.95
CA VAL A 79 -12.30 -3.62 -15.17
C VAL A 79 -12.27 -5.12 -14.82
N ARG A 80 -11.49 -5.53 -13.81
CA ARG A 80 -11.46 -6.92 -13.31
C ARG A 80 -12.83 -7.44 -12.92
N THR A 81 -13.68 -6.58 -12.36
CA THR A 81 -15.02 -6.97 -11.90
C THR A 81 -15.91 -7.48 -13.06
N PHE A 82 -15.59 -7.10 -14.31
CA PHE A 82 -16.33 -7.53 -15.50
C PHE A 82 -15.71 -8.73 -16.22
N ILE A 83 -14.56 -9.25 -15.78
CA ILE A 83 -13.85 -10.38 -16.39
C ILE A 83 -14.21 -11.66 -15.62
N SER A 84 -14.62 -12.72 -16.34
CA SER A 84 -14.96 -14.01 -15.73
C SER A 84 -13.76 -14.70 -15.10
N ASP A 85 -13.99 -15.41 -13.99
CA ASP A 85 -12.97 -16.18 -13.27
C ASP A 85 -12.28 -17.23 -14.16
N GLY A 86 -10.94 -17.19 -14.18
CA GLY A 86 -10.09 -18.08 -14.96
C GLY A 86 -8.61 -17.75 -14.72
N ALA A 87 -7.68 -18.40 -15.42
CA ALA A 87 -6.24 -18.13 -15.25
C ALA A 87 -5.87 -16.63 -15.42
N ILE A 88 -6.65 -15.91 -16.21
CA ILE A 88 -6.56 -14.47 -16.42
C ILE A 88 -6.75 -13.69 -15.09
N SER A 89 -7.66 -14.11 -14.20
CA SER A 89 -7.88 -13.41 -12.93
C SER A 89 -6.66 -13.45 -12.00
N SER A 90 -5.90 -14.54 -11.99
CA SER A 90 -4.66 -14.66 -11.20
C SER A 90 -3.54 -13.72 -11.70
N VAL A 91 -3.39 -13.61 -13.03
CA VAL A 91 -2.42 -12.69 -13.66
C VAL A 91 -2.84 -11.24 -13.42
N LEU A 92 -4.14 -10.95 -13.55
CA LEU A 92 -4.66 -9.64 -13.23
C LEU A 92 -4.43 -9.33 -11.75
N ALA A 93 -4.75 -10.22 -10.81
CA ALA A 93 -4.49 -10.03 -9.37
C ALA A 93 -3.05 -9.59 -9.12
N PHE A 94 -2.09 -10.33 -9.67
CA PHE A 94 -0.67 -10.01 -9.56
C PHE A 94 -0.31 -8.63 -10.12
N ALA A 95 -0.90 -8.21 -11.24
CA ALA A 95 -0.68 -6.86 -11.77
C ALA A 95 -1.17 -5.76 -10.80
N GLY A 96 -2.17 -6.04 -9.97
CA GLY A 96 -2.62 -5.13 -8.91
C GLY A 96 -1.61 -5.01 -7.80
N ASP A 97 -1.08 -6.16 -7.35
CA ASP A 97 -0.03 -6.18 -6.33
C ASP A 97 1.19 -5.37 -6.77
N VAL A 98 1.57 -5.46 -8.06
CA VAL A 98 2.64 -4.65 -8.65
C VAL A 98 2.32 -3.16 -8.59
N MET A 99 1.09 -2.75 -8.93
CA MET A 99 0.67 -1.34 -8.87
C MET A 99 0.62 -0.81 -7.43
N GLU A 100 0.06 -1.57 -6.48
CA GLU A 100 0.04 -1.18 -5.07
C GLU A 100 1.46 -0.98 -4.52
N ILE A 101 2.38 -1.88 -4.89
CA ILE A 101 3.78 -1.79 -4.47
C ILE A 101 4.51 -0.64 -5.18
N ALA A 102 4.16 -0.32 -6.42
CA ALA A 102 4.64 0.90 -7.07
C ALA A 102 4.17 2.16 -6.35
N VAL A 103 2.90 2.23 -5.94
CA VAL A 103 2.37 3.33 -5.12
C VAL A 103 3.15 3.45 -3.82
N LEU A 104 3.37 2.34 -3.11
CA LEU A 104 4.16 2.30 -1.88
C LEU A 104 5.59 2.81 -2.12
N TYR A 105 6.25 2.38 -3.20
CA TYR A 105 7.59 2.85 -3.56
C TYR A 105 7.64 4.36 -3.73
N TYR A 106 6.74 4.93 -4.53
CA TYR A 106 6.73 6.37 -4.77
C TYR A 106 6.42 7.17 -3.51
N ILE A 107 5.53 6.68 -2.64
CA ILE A 107 5.26 7.30 -1.33
C ILE A 107 6.51 7.22 -0.45
N CYS A 108 7.10 6.04 -0.28
CA CYS A 108 8.29 5.85 0.56
C CYS A 108 9.48 6.68 0.10
N LYS A 109 9.79 6.63 -1.20
CA LYS A 109 10.88 7.38 -1.82
C LYS A 109 10.67 8.88 -1.67
N THR A 110 9.50 9.39 -2.08
CA THR A 110 9.21 10.83 -1.99
C THR A 110 9.23 11.30 -0.54
N THR A 111 8.60 10.56 0.37
CA THR A 111 8.61 10.88 1.81
C THR A 111 10.05 10.87 2.37
N GLY A 112 10.88 9.92 1.94
CA GLY A 112 12.29 9.82 2.34
C GLY A 112 13.14 10.97 1.83
N GLU A 113 12.91 11.43 0.60
CA GLU A 113 13.53 12.64 0.04
C GLU A 113 13.15 13.88 0.87
N LEU A 114 11.86 14.06 1.16
CA LEU A 114 11.38 15.17 2.00
C LEU A 114 11.95 15.12 3.42
N LEU A 115 12.07 13.94 4.02
CA LEU A 115 12.68 13.76 5.35
C LEU A 115 14.19 14.02 5.33
N SER A 116 14.88 13.62 4.27
CA SER A 116 16.31 13.89 4.08
C SER A 116 16.58 15.39 3.92
N ASP A 117 15.70 16.09 3.21
CA ASP A 117 15.71 17.56 3.11
C ASP A 117 15.55 18.25 4.47
N LEU A 118 14.81 17.62 5.38
CA LEU A 118 14.67 18.07 6.77
C LEU A 118 15.77 17.51 7.70
N LYS A 119 16.83 16.92 7.14
CA LYS A 119 17.97 16.30 7.84
C LYS A 119 17.61 15.11 8.75
N ASN A 120 16.47 14.47 8.50
CA ASN A 120 16.01 13.30 9.25
C ASN A 120 16.30 12.00 8.49
N TYR A 121 17.59 11.65 8.40
CA TYR A 121 18.06 10.46 7.68
C TYR A 121 17.60 9.14 8.31
N GLY A 122 17.40 9.12 9.63
CA GLY A 122 16.96 7.91 10.33
C GLY A 122 15.56 7.47 9.92
N LEU A 123 14.66 8.40 9.65
CA LEU A 123 13.34 8.09 9.11
C LEU A 123 13.38 7.85 7.60
N ALA A 124 14.21 8.56 6.84
CA ALA A 124 14.39 8.27 5.41
C ALA A 124 14.85 6.81 5.17
N ASP A 125 15.84 6.31 5.94
CA ASP A 125 16.31 4.92 5.86
C ASP A 125 15.20 3.91 6.21
N LYS A 126 14.29 4.25 7.12
CA LYS A 126 13.13 3.39 7.40
C LYS A 126 12.22 3.24 6.17
N GLY A 127 12.06 4.29 5.36
CA GLY A 127 11.31 4.22 4.10
C GLY A 127 11.90 3.19 3.13
N ASP A 128 13.23 3.17 3.00
CA ASP A 128 13.94 2.20 2.17
C ASP A 128 13.82 0.76 2.69
N ARG A 129 13.84 0.59 4.02
CA ARG A 129 13.57 -0.72 4.64
C ARG A 129 12.17 -1.23 4.34
N VAL A 130 11.16 -0.36 4.47
CA VAL A 130 9.76 -0.72 4.14
C VAL A 130 9.66 -1.16 2.69
N TRP A 131 10.27 -0.41 1.77
CA TRP A 131 10.31 -0.74 0.36
C TRP A 131 10.98 -2.11 0.11
N ASN A 132 12.15 -2.34 0.69
CA ASN A 132 12.89 -3.59 0.47
C ASN A 132 12.12 -4.82 0.97
N ILE A 133 11.39 -4.72 2.09
CA ILE A 133 10.54 -5.81 2.58
C ILE A 133 9.40 -6.08 1.59
N ASN A 134 8.65 -5.04 1.18
CA ASN A 134 7.52 -5.18 0.26
C ASN A 134 7.93 -5.70 -1.12
N LYS A 135 9.05 -5.20 -1.67
CA LYS A 135 9.63 -5.67 -2.94
C LYS A 135 9.96 -7.16 -2.89
N THR A 136 10.55 -7.62 -1.79
CA THR A 136 10.91 -9.03 -1.61
C THR A 136 9.65 -9.90 -1.56
N CYS A 137 8.60 -9.42 -0.91
CA CYS A 137 7.30 -10.10 -0.89
C CYS A 137 6.72 -10.27 -2.30
N LEU A 138 6.72 -9.21 -3.12
CA LEU A 138 6.25 -9.26 -4.50
C LEU A 138 7.00 -10.28 -5.35
N ILE A 139 8.34 -10.33 -5.22
CA ILE A 139 9.18 -11.27 -5.96
C ILE A 139 8.81 -12.71 -5.58
N ILE A 140 8.61 -12.99 -4.29
CA ILE A 140 8.19 -14.32 -3.83
C ILE A 140 6.81 -14.68 -4.39
N MET A 141 5.85 -13.74 -4.39
CA MET A 141 4.52 -13.96 -4.97
C MET A 141 4.60 -14.26 -6.48
N ALA A 142 5.44 -13.52 -7.21
CA ALA A 142 5.68 -13.75 -8.64
C ALA A 142 6.22 -15.16 -8.90
N LEU A 143 7.23 -15.58 -8.12
CA LEU A 143 7.80 -16.92 -8.20
C LEU A 143 6.75 -18.00 -7.90
N CYS A 144 5.92 -17.79 -6.88
CA CYS A 144 4.84 -18.71 -6.54
C CYS A 144 3.81 -18.85 -7.67
N LEU A 145 3.46 -17.74 -8.34
CA LEU A 145 2.54 -17.76 -9.46
C LEU A 145 3.09 -18.58 -10.64
N VAL A 146 4.39 -18.46 -10.94
CA VAL A 146 5.05 -19.28 -11.98
C VAL A 146 5.06 -20.76 -11.60
N VAL A 147 5.38 -21.08 -10.34
CA VAL A 147 5.41 -22.47 -9.83
C VAL A 147 4.02 -23.10 -9.81
N ALA A 148 2.96 -22.32 -9.57
CA ALA A 148 1.58 -22.81 -9.54
C ALA A 148 1.09 -23.41 -10.88
N PHE A 149 1.73 -23.07 -12.01
CA PHE A 149 1.46 -23.72 -13.30
C PHE A 149 1.97 -25.16 -13.39
N ILE A 150 2.73 -25.64 -12.39
CA ILE A 150 3.22 -27.02 -12.30
C ILE A 150 2.40 -27.76 -11.23
N PRO A 151 1.44 -28.63 -11.62
CA PRO A 151 0.47 -29.25 -10.69
C PRO A 151 1.10 -30.06 -9.54
N ILE A 152 2.30 -30.60 -9.76
CA ILE A 152 3.01 -31.50 -8.82
C ILE A 152 3.59 -30.73 -7.62
N LEU A 153 3.77 -29.40 -7.72
CA LEU A 153 4.38 -28.56 -6.68
C LEU A 153 3.35 -27.84 -5.78
N ASN A 154 2.06 -28.15 -5.90
CA ASN A 154 0.99 -27.42 -5.20
C ASN A 154 1.07 -27.49 -3.66
N ILE A 155 1.67 -28.53 -3.08
CA ILE A 155 1.91 -28.63 -1.62
C ILE A 155 2.89 -27.54 -1.15
N LEU A 156 3.87 -27.18 -1.99
CA LEU A 156 4.82 -26.11 -1.69
C LEU A 156 4.15 -24.74 -1.75
N ALA A 157 3.18 -24.55 -2.66
CA ALA A 157 2.41 -23.31 -2.80
C ALA A 157 1.54 -23.00 -1.56
N ALA A 158 0.99 -24.02 -0.89
CA ALA A 158 0.26 -23.82 0.37
C ALA A 158 1.17 -23.34 1.51
N PHE A 159 2.43 -23.81 1.55
CA PHE A 159 3.39 -23.35 2.55
C PHE A 159 3.89 -21.94 2.26
N THR A 160 4.12 -21.58 0.99
CA THR A 160 4.57 -20.24 0.62
C THR A 160 3.50 -19.18 0.85
N THR A 161 2.22 -19.48 0.61
CA THR A 161 1.12 -18.53 0.87
C THR A 161 1.02 -18.17 2.36
N LEU A 162 1.21 -19.14 3.27
CA LEU A 162 1.26 -18.89 4.71
C LEU A 162 2.42 -17.94 5.09
N VAL A 163 3.62 -18.21 4.56
CA VAL A 163 4.80 -17.37 4.84
C VAL A 163 4.62 -15.96 4.29
N VAL A 164 4.12 -15.83 3.07
CA VAL A 164 3.81 -14.54 2.43
C VAL A 164 2.82 -13.76 3.28
N LEU A 165 1.76 -14.40 3.78
CA LEU A 165 0.76 -13.75 4.61
C LEU A 165 1.36 -13.14 5.88
N VAL A 166 2.22 -13.89 6.59
CA VAL A 166 2.91 -13.38 7.80
C VAL A 166 3.83 -12.21 7.47
N VAL A 167 4.60 -12.32 6.38
CA VAL A 167 5.52 -11.26 5.95
C VAL A 167 4.75 -10.00 5.52
N THR A 168 3.63 -10.14 4.82
CA THR A 168 2.78 -9.02 4.38
C THR A 168 2.14 -8.29 5.57
N ILE A 169 1.71 -9.02 6.61
CA ILE A 169 1.24 -8.39 7.86
C ILE A 169 2.37 -7.57 8.49
N TYR A 170 3.56 -8.16 8.63
CA TYR A 170 4.72 -7.45 9.17
C TYR A 170 5.05 -6.20 8.34
N ALA A 171 5.11 -6.33 7.02
CA ALA A 171 5.38 -5.23 6.09
C ALA A 171 4.34 -4.10 6.22
N SER A 172 3.06 -4.45 6.37
CA SER A 172 1.96 -3.51 6.57
C SER A 172 2.12 -2.72 7.87
N VAL A 173 2.47 -3.40 8.97
CA VAL A 173 2.70 -2.75 10.27
C VAL A 173 3.90 -1.79 10.20
N VAL A 174 5.01 -2.23 9.61
CA VAL A 174 6.21 -1.39 9.48
C VAL A 174 5.91 -0.17 8.58
N TYR A 175 5.14 -0.34 7.51
CA TYR A 175 4.69 0.77 6.66
C TYR A 175 3.78 1.75 7.41
N LEU A 176 2.83 1.26 8.20
CA LEU A 176 1.96 2.12 9.04
C LEU A 176 2.77 2.95 10.03
N VAL A 177 3.73 2.34 10.73
CA VAL A 177 4.61 3.05 11.66
C VAL A 177 5.42 4.12 10.93
N TYR A 178 5.92 3.81 9.73
CA TYR A 178 6.64 4.77 8.90
C TYR A 178 5.76 5.97 8.51
N LEU A 179 4.54 5.73 8.01
CA LEU A 179 3.61 6.80 7.64
C LEU A 179 3.22 7.67 8.84
N TYR A 180 2.96 7.06 10.00
CA TYR A 180 2.65 7.80 11.21
C TYR A 180 3.79 8.72 11.63
N GLN A 181 5.01 8.17 11.75
CA GLN A 181 6.17 8.95 12.19
C GLN A 181 6.50 10.05 11.17
N SER A 182 6.59 9.73 9.88
CA SER A 182 6.88 10.71 8.83
C SER A 182 5.83 11.81 8.76
N GLY A 183 4.54 11.47 8.80
CA GLY A 183 3.44 12.44 8.82
C GLY A 183 3.49 13.35 10.06
N GLN A 184 3.84 12.81 11.23
CA GLN A 184 4.01 13.61 12.45
C GLN A 184 5.21 14.56 12.34
N TYR A 185 6.38 14.05 11.95
CA TYR A 185 7.60 14.86 11.78
C TYR A 185 7.42 15.99 10.76
N LEU A 186 6.81 15.69 9.61
CA LEU A 186 6.50 16.69 8.60
C LEU A 186 5.53 17.75 9.14
N SER A 187 4.53 17.35 9.93
CA SER A 187 3.58 18.31 10.53
C SER A 187 4.13 19.13 11.71
N LEU A 188 5.12 18.62 12.45
CA LEU A 188 5.76 19.41 13.52
C LEU A 188 6.63 20.51 12.91
N ASN A 189 7.22 20.25 11.74
CA ASN A 189 8.00 21.24 11.00
C ASN A 189 7.14 22.22 10.17
N THR A 190 5.81 22.15 10.30
CA THR A 190 4.85 23.08 9.68
C THR A 190 4.21 24.06 10.68
N ASN A 191 4.53 23.97 11.98
CA ASN A 191 3.89 24.74 13.06
C ASN A 191 4.78 25.86 13.66
N PHE A 192 5.73 26.42 12.89
CA PHE A 192 6.52 27.59 13.29
C PHE A 192 6.60 28.63 12.16
#